data_AF-G5IK62-F1
#
_entry.id   AF-G5IK62-F1
#
_cell.length_a   1.000
_cell.length_b   1.000
_cell.length_c   1.000
_cell.angle_alpha   90.00
_cell.angle_beta   90.00
_cell.angle_gamma   90.00
#
_symmetry.space_group_name_H-M   'P 1'
#
loop_
_entity.id
_entity.type
_entity.pdbx_description
1 polymer ?
#
loop_
_entity_poly.entity_id
_entity_poly.type
_entity_poly.pdbx_seq_one_letter_code
_entity_poly.pdbx_strand_id
1 'polypeptide(L)'
;MKNYKAVFFDWDGTAVTSRTADSKAVTTAMGNLLDKGICLIIVSGTTYDNICGGALHKQFSPAQLSHLYLGLGRGNHCFGFSPQAELVPLQDLTPSMEDLLKLHEVCFHLHARLLSRYQLPTDIVFSRDNYCKIDLMVNNTRNQDALYMQKDEISRIENLLAEHQIDGGLLALLQLAKDVGTEHGLSIQCTTDAKYLEVGYTTKSDNITWFMQYFKERSIGVEDCCFWGDEFGAITPGIWGSDSQMITPASKGGDFFSVSDIQLPLPDGVVKVGGGVPSFLHFLGELGKEEHHAS
;
A
#
# COMPACT_ATOMS: atom_id res chain seq x y z
N MET A 1 0.06 -1.39 27.19
CA MET A 1 0.19 -1.52 25.72
C MET A 1 1.55 -2.16 25.45
N LYS A 2 1.71 -3.00 24.42
CA LYS A 2 3.06 -3.50 24.05
C LYS A 2 3.93 -2.31 23.64
N ASN A 3 5.21 -2.33 24.02
CA ASN A 3 6.15 -1.28 23.65
C ASN A 3 6.73 -1.59 22.27
N TYR A 4 6.28 -0.86 21.25
CA TYR A 4 6.74 -1.03 19.87
C TYR A 4 7.93 -0.10 19.58
N LYS A 5 8.93 -0.61 18.88
CA LYS A 5 10.07 0.19 18.39
C LYS A 5 9.87 0.68 16.96
N ALA A 6 9.01 0.00 16.19
CA ALA A 6 8.66 0.41 14.84
C ALA A 6 7.17 0.25 14.54
N VAL A 7 6.60 1.23 13.85
CA VAL A 7 5.21 1.24 13.41
C VAL A 7 5.19 1.42 11.89
N PHE A 8 4.73 0.40 11.19
CA PHE A 8 4.45 0.42 9.75
C PHE A 8 2.99 0.73 9.54
N PHE A 9 2.66 1.61 8.59
CA PHE A 9 1.27 1.94 8.33
C PHE A 9 1.03 2.45 6.91
N ASP A 10 -0.14 2.13 6.34
CA ASP A 10 -0.60 2.82 5.13
C ASP A 10 -0.97 4.27 5.42
N TRP A 11 -0.93 5.11 4.38
CA TRP A 11 -1.28 6.51 4.48
C TRP A 11 -2.79 6.76 4.25
N ASP A 12 -3.31 6.35 3.09
CA ASP A 12 -4.64 6.70 2.60
C ASP A 12 -5.67 5.71 3.16
N GLY A 13 -6.44 6.07 4.20
CA GLY A 13 -7.36 5.15 4.89
C GLY A 13 -7.00 4.82 6.30
N THR A 14 -5.72 4.93 6.60
CA THR A 14 -5.18 4.61 7.91
C THR A 14 -4.70 5.86 8.63
N ALA A 15 -3.76 6.61 8.03
CA ALA A 15 -3.24 7.86 8.62
C ALA A 15 -4.15 9.07 8.35
N VAL A 16 -4.75 9.13 7.16
CA VAL A 16 -5.63 10.21 6.71
C VAL A 16 -6.82 9.64 5.94
N THR A 17 -7.93 10.37 5.88
CA THR A 17 -9.15 9.91 5.17
C THR A 17 -9.07 10.11 3.65
N SER A 18 -8.08 10.84 3.16
CA SER A 18 -7.77 10.99 1.74
C SER A 18 -6.45 11.74 1.58
N ARG A 19 -5.89 11.71 0.36
CA ARG A 19 -4.67 12.45 -0.01
C ARG A 19 -4.75 13.95 0.19
N THR A 20 -5.96 14.50 0.16
CA THR A 20 -6.24 15.95 0.32
C THR A 20 -6.70 16.32 1.72
N ALA A 21 -6.88 15.33 2.61
CA ALA A 21 -7.31 15.57 3.98
C ALA A 21 -6.21 16.28 4.80
N ASP A 22 -6.64 17.01 5.83
CA ASP A 22 -5.72 17.62 6.78
C ASP A 22 -4.92 16.53 7.51
N SER A 23 -3.59 16.66 7.46
CA SER A 23 -2.65 15.72 8.08
C SER A 23 -2.19 16.19 9.46
N LYS A 24 -2.62 17.36 9.94
CA LYS A 24 -2.14 17.95 11.21
C LYS A 24 -2.30 17.03 12.41
N ALA A 25 -3.44 16.35 12.52
CA ALA A 25 -3.69 15.44 13.65
C ALA A 25 -2.71 14.27 13.65
N VAL A 26 -2.50 13.63 12.50
CA VAL A 26 -1.56 12.50 12.39
C VAL A 26 -0.12 12.96 12.56
N THR A 27 0.29 14.08 11.96
CA THR A 27 1.67 14.57 12.09
C THR A 27 2.00 14.99 13.53
N THR A 28 1.04 15.56 14.25
CA THR A 28 1.19 15.84 15.69
C THR A 28 1.41 14.55 16.49
N ALA A 29 0.60 13.52 16.24
CA ALA A 29 0.73 12.23 16.92
C ALA A 29 2.06 11.52 16.57
N MET A 30 2.46 11.57 15.30
CA MET A 30 3.75 11.04 14.83
C MET A 30 4.92 11.72 15.53
N GLY A 31 4.92 13.05 15.65
CA GLY A 31 6.02 13.81 16.27
C GLY A 31 6.36 13.33 17.69
N ASN A 32 5.33 13.08 18.50
CA ASN A 32 5.50 12.57 19.87
C ASN A 32 6.19 11.20 19.92
N LEU A 33 5.98 10.34 18.93
CA LEU A 33 6.62 9.03 18.85
C LEU A 33 8.05 9.13 18.32
N LEU A 34 8.27 9.99 17.32
CA LEU A 34 9.59 10.25 16.75
C LEU A 34 10.54 10.85 17.79
N ASP A 35 10.06 11.71 18.69
CA ASP A 35 10.84 12.26 19.80
C ASP A 35 11.31 11.18 20.80
N LYS A 36 10.59 10.05 20.86
CA LYS A 36 10.97 8.88 21.68
C LYS A 36 11.88 7.90 20.94
N GLY A 37 12.24 8.18 19.69
CA GLY A 37 13.04 7.30 18.85
C GLY A 37 12.28 6.10 18.28
N ILE A 38 10.95 6.08 18.36
CA ILE A 38 10.13 5.05 17.70
C ILE A 38 10.18 5.31 16.20
N CYS A 39 10.58 4.29 15.44
CA CYS A 39 10.66 4.38 13.99
C CYS A 39 9.25 4.33 13.37
N LEU A 40 8.91 5.31 12.56
CA LEU A 40 7.65 5.36 11.82
C LEU A 40 7.92 5.10 10.34
N ILE A 41 7.16 4.19 9.75
CA ILE A 41 7.33 3.78 8.36
C ILE A 41 5.99 3.90 7.63
N ILE A 42 5.89 4.86 6.73
CA ILE A 42 4.73 5.03 5.86
C ILE A 42 4.89 4.09 4.67
N VAL A 43 3.97 3.14 4.47
CA VAL A 43 4.02 2.15 3.39
C VAL A 43 2.81 2.35 2.48
N SER A 44 3.01 2.96 1.30
CA SER A 44 1.90 3.32 0.41
C SER A 44 2.19 3.02 -1.06
N GLY A 45 1.11 2.75 -1.82
CA GLY A 45 1.18 2.60 -3.27
C GLY A 45 1.40 3.92 -4.03
N THR A 46 1.37 5.05 -3.33
CA THR A 46 1.43 6.40 -3.92
C THR A 46 2.85 6.99 -3.91
N THR A 47 3.00 8.20 -4.47
CA THR A 47 4.24 8.98 -4.50
C THR A 47 4.32 9.97 -3.33
N TYR A 48 5.51 10.50 -3.05
CA TYR A 48 5.74 11.42 -1.94
C TYR A 48 4.89 12.70 -2.02
N ASP A 49 4.57 13.19 -3.22
CA ASP A 49 3.69 14.35 -3.41
C ASP A 49 2.27 14.14 -2.86
N ASN A 50 1.82 12.89 -2.77
CA ASN A 50 0.53 12.55 -2.19
C ASN A 50 0.58 12.36 -0.67
N ILE A 51 1.78 12.36 -0.07
CA ILE A 51 1.98 12.27 1.37
C ILE A 51 2.15 13.68 1.93
N CYS A 52 1.09 14.20 2.58
CA CYS A 52 1.08 15.57 3.12
C CYS A 52 1.45 16.63 2.06
N GLY A 53 0.99 16.46 0.81
CA GLY A 53 1.27 17.38 -0.29
C GLY A 53 2.77 17.53 -0.62
N GLY A 54 3.58 16.48 -0.42
CA GLY A 54 5.04 16.54 -0.62
C GLY A 54 5.77 17.37 0.45
N ALA A 55 5.11 17.71 1.55
CA ALA A 55 5.65 18.62 2.57
C ALA A 55 5.79 17.97 3.94
N LEU A 56 5.73 16.63 4.03
CA LEU A 56 5.82 15.90 5.30
C LEU A 56 7.08 16.27 6.10
N HIS A 57 8.24 16.39 5.44
CA HIS A 57 9.50 16.76 6.09
C HIS A 57 9.45 18.11 6.82
N LYS A 58 8.59 19.04 6.38
CA LYS A 58 8.45 20.37 6.99
C LYS A 58 7.73 20.34 8.34
N GLN A 59 7.11 19.20 8.69
CA GLN A 59 6.36 19.03 9.94
C GLN A 59 7.25 18.60 11.10
N PHE A 60 8.51 18.22 10.84
CA PHE A 60 9.38 17.57 11.82
C PHE A 60 10.77 18.20 11.84
N SER A 61 11.44 18.07 12.99
CA SER A 61 12.85 18.43 13.14
C SER A 61 13.77 17.37 12.49
N PRO A 62 15.03 17.70 12.16
CA PRO A 62 15.99 16.71 11.66
C PRO A 62 16.19 15.49 12.59
N ALA A 63 16.09 15.68 13.90
CA ALA A 63 16.18 14.59 14.87
C ALA A 63 14.99 13.63 14.74
N GLN A 64 13.77 14.16 14.67
CA GLN A 64 12.56 13.36 14.43
C GLN A 64 12.61 12.66 13.07
N LEU A 65 13.06 13.36 12.02
CA LEU A 65 13.19 12.80 10.67
C LEU A 65 14.18 11.63 10.57
N SER A 66 15.15 11.54 11.48
CA SER A 66 16.07 10.39 11.54
C SER A 66 15.39 9.08 11.93
N HIS A 67 14.14 9.14 12.42
CA HIS A 67 13.30 8.01 12.78
C HIS A 67 12.09 7.83 11.85
N LEU A 68 12.00 8.59 10.74
CA LEU A 68 10.91 8.52 9.78
C LEU A 68 11.38 7.95 8.44
N TYR A 69 10.66 6.95 7.94
CA TYR A 69 10.96 6.26 6.69
C TYR A 69 9.72 6.12 5.82
N LEU A 70 9.91 5.98 4.51
CA LEU A 70 8.80 5.81 3.57
C LEU A 70 9.07 4.67 2.58
N GLY A 71 8.15 3.70 2.49
CA GLY A 71 8.06 2.72 1.41
C GLY A 71 6.98 3.15 0.42
N LEU A 72 7.37 3.64 -0.75
CA LEU A 72 6.47 4.30 -1.70
C LEU A 72 6.48 3.64 -3.08
N GLY A 73 5.49 3.98 -3.91
CA GLY A 73 5.40 3.54 -5.29
C GLY A 73 5.16 2.03 -5.43
N ARG A 74 4.34 1.44 -4.54
CA ARG A 74 4.06 -0.02 -4.54
C ARG A 74 5.36 -0.83 -4.50
N GLY A 75 6.25 -0.57 -3.55
CA GLY A 75 7.51 -1.31 -3.45
C GLY A 75 8.71 -0.71 -4.17
N ASN A 76 8.51 0.35 -4.97
CA ASN A 76 9.58 0.86 -5.83
C ASN A 76 10.71 1.51 -5.04
N HIS A 77 10.34 2.27 -4.00
CA HIS A 77 11.30 3.12 -3.30
C HIS A 77 11.21 2.91 -1.80
N CYS A 78 12.36 2.83 -1.15
CA CYS A 78 12.50 3.01 0.28
C CYS A 78 13.28 4.29 0.52
N PHE A 79 12.71 5.23 1.26
CA PHE A 79 13.29 6.53 1.57
C PHE A 79 13.54 6.71 3.07
N GLY A 80 14.49 7.59 3.37
CA GLY A 80 14.65 8.25 4.66
C GLY A 80 14.89 9.74 4.45
N PHE A 81 15.41 10.40 5.49
CA PHE A 81 15.74 11.83 5.43
C PHE A 81 17.20 12.08 5.78
N SER A 82 17.83 13.02 5.08
CA SER A 82 19.16 13.52 5.41
C SER A 82 19.13 14.42 6.65
N PRO A 83 20.29 14.71 7.28
CA PRO A 83 20.37 15.71 8.34
C PRO A 83 19.92 17.12 7.93
N GLN A 84 19.85 17.40 6.62
CA GLN A 84 19.35 18.65 6.04
C GLN A 84 17.83 18.62 5.79
N ALA A 85 17.13 17.58 6.27
CA ALA A 85 15.70 17.34 6.05
C ALA A 85 15.31 17.12 4.58
N GLU A 86 16.24 16.61 3.77
CA GLU A 86 15.98 16.26 2.38
C GLU A 86 15.59 14.78 2.28
N LEU A 87 14.61 14.47 1.42
CA LEU A 87 14.22 13.10 1.13
C LEU A 87 15.34 12.39 0.37
N VAL A 88 15.83 11.26 0.89
CA VAL A 88 16.94 10.51 0.30
C VAL A 88 16.55 9.05 0.01
N PRO A 89 16.88 8.52 -1.18
CA PRO A 89 16.63 7.11 -1.48
C PRO A 89 17.59 6.23 -0.67
N LEU A 90 17.03 5.27 0.05
CA LEU A 90 17.76 4.17 0.69
C LEU A 90 17.75 2.92 -0.19
N GLN A 91 16.68 2.73 -0.96
CA GLN A 91 16.56 1.75 -2.02
C GLN A 91 15.73 2.34 -3.17
N ASP A 92 16.15 2.05 -4.40
CA ASP A 92 15.43 2.40 -5.61
C ASP A 92 15.41 1.19 -6.55
N LEU A 93 14.20 0.70 -6.84
CA LEU A 93 13.93 -0.42 -7.74
C LEU A 93 13.30 0.05 -9.06
N THR A 94 13.45 1.33 -9.40
CA THR A 94 12.92 1.89 -10.64
C THR A 94 13.42 1.08 -11.84
N PRO A 95 12.50 0.56 -12.68
CA PRO A 95 12.89 -0.23 -13.82
C PRO A 95 13.69 0.61 -14.82
N SER A 96 14.57 -0.04 -15.58
CA SER A 96 15.20 0.61 -16.71
C SER A 96 14.15 1.00 -17.75
N MET A 97 14.48 1.95 -18.65
CA MET A 97 13.59 2.29 -19.76
C MET A 97 13.24 1.08 -20.64
N GLU A 98 14.17 0.14 -20.79
CA GLU A 98 13.92 -1.10 -21.53
C GLU A 98 12.89 -1.97 -20.81
N ASP A 99 13.03 -2.15 -19.50
CA ASP A 99 12.09 -2.95 -18.70
C ASP A 99 10.72 -2.28 -18.59
N LEU A 100 10.67 -0.95 -18.54
CA LEU A 100 9.42 -0.19 -18.55
C LEU A 100 8.71 -0.35 -19.90
N LEU A 101 9.44 -0.29 -21.03
CA LEU A 101 8.87 -0.54 -22.35
C LEU A 101 8.30 -1.96 -22.47
N LYS A 102 9.01 -2.99 -21.98
CA LYS A 102 8.49 -4.36 -21.95
C LYS A 102 7.22 -4.48 -21.10
N LEU A 103 7.17 -3.80 -19.96
CA LEU A 103 5.96 -3.75 -19.12
C LEU A 103 4.80 -3.08 -19.86
N HIS A 104 5.05 -2.00 -20.60
CA HIS A 104 4.04 -1.34 -21.41
C HIS A 104 3.50 -2.26 -22.51
N GLU A 105 4.37 -3.02 -23.18
CA GLU A 105 3.97 -4.03 -24.17
C GLU A 105 3.08 -5.10 -23.55
N VAL A 106 3.45 -5.63 -22.37
CA VAL A 106 2.63 -6.59 -21.62
C VAL A 106 1.24 -6.01 -21.32
N CYS A 107 1.17 -4.76 -20.84
CA CYS A 107 -0.11 -4.13 -20.51
C CYS A 107 -0.97 -3.88 -21.76
N PHE A 108 -0.34 -3.48 -22.87
CA PHE A 108 -1.03 -3.31 -24.15
C PHE A 108 -1.56 -4.63 -24.69
N HIS A 109 -0.78 -5.71 -24.63
CA HIS A 109 -1.23 -7.03 -25.05
C HIS A 109 -2.33 -7.59 -24.15
N LEU A 110 -2.27 -7.35 -22.84
CA LEU A 110 -3.34 -7.71 -21.92
C LEU A 110 -4.64 -6.96 -22.29
N HIS A 111 -4.57 -5.65 -22.47
CA HIS A 111 -5.71 -4.85 -22.96
C HIS A 111 -6.27 -5.39 -24.28
N ALA A 112 -5.41 -5.63 -25.27
CA ALA A 112 -5.82 -6.15 -26.57
C ALA A 112 -6.48 -7.54 -26.46
N ARG A 113 -6.01 -8.40 -25.55
CA ARG A 113 -6.60 -9.71 -25.26
C ARG A 113 -7.95 -9.58 -24.57
N LEU A 114 -8.09 -8.67 -23.61
CA LEU A 114 -9.37 -8.38 -22.95
C LEU A 114 -10.42 -7.91 -23.95
N LEU A 115 -10.04 -7.00 -24.85
CA LEU A 115 -10.93 -6.51 -25.89
C LEU A 115 -11.26 -7.58 -26.94
N SER A 116 -10.26 -8.26 -27.50
CA SER A 116 -10.49 -9.18 -28.62
C SER A 116 -11.17 -10.48 -28.22
N ARG A 117 -10.85 -11.03 -27.04
CA ARG A 117 -11.38 -12.33 -26.59
C ARG A 117 -12.65 -12.20 -25.76
N TYR A 118 -12.70 -11.22 -24.87
CA TYR A 118 -13.80 -11.06 -23.91
C TYR A 118 -14.71 -9.89 -24.27
N GLN A 119 -14.37 -9.09 -25.29
CA GLN A 119 -15.09 -7.87 -25.64
C GLN A 119 -15.14 -6.86 -24.50
N LEU A 120 -14.24 -6.96 -23.52
CA LEU A 120 -14.17 -6.09 -22.35
C LEU A 120 -13.36 -4.83 -22.71
N PRO A 121 -14.00 -3.65 -22.80
CA PRO A 121 -13.26 -2.41 -22.99
C PRO A 121 -12.50 -2.05 -21.72
N THR A 122 -11.25 -1.62 -21.87
CA THR A 122 -10.38 -1.17 -20.78
C THR A 122 -9.52 0.00 -21.25
N ASP A 123 -9.03 0.82 -20.32
CA ASP A 123 -8.02 1.85 -20.59
C ASP A 123 -6.72 1.52 -19.86
N ILE A 124 -5.60 2.07 -20.33
CA ILE A 124 -4.30 1.86 -19.70
C ILE A 124 -3.74 3.20 -19.23
N VAL A 125 -3.30 3.24 -17.98
CA VAL A 125 -2.55 4.34 -17.40
C VAL A 125 -1.08 3.93 -17.30
N PHE A 126 -0.28 4.45 -18.23
CA PHE A 126 1.17 4.23 -18.28
C PHE A 126 1.97 5.21 -17.41
N SER A 127 1.36 6.30 -16.94
CA SER A 127 2.05 7.39 -16.24
C SER A 127 2.34 7.06 -14.77
N ARG A 128 3.12 6.01 -14.56
CA ARG A 128 3.54 5.45 -13.27
C ARG A 128 4.97 4.94 -13.41
N ASP A 129 5.76 5.06 -12.35
CA ASP A 129 7.21 4.88 -12.44
C ASP A 129 7.64 3.41 -12.64
N ASN A 130 6.89 2.47 -12.06
CA ASN A 130 7.26 1.05 -12.00
C ASN A 130 6.11 0.05 -12.20
N TYR A 131 4.92 0.55 -12.58
CA TYR A 131 3.73 -0.28 -12.83
C TYR A 131 2.84 0.40 -13.86
N CYS A 132 1.78 -0.25 -14.30
CA CYS A 132 0.70 0.36 -15.07
C CYS A 132 -0.63 0.02 -14.40
N LYS A 133 -1.66 0.86 -14.63
CA LYS A 133 -3.03 0.51 -14.26
C LYS A 133 -3.83 0.18 -15.50
N ILE A 134 -4.59 -0.89 -15.45
CA ILE A 134 -5.62 -1.20 -16.44
C ILE A 134 -6.96 -0.89 -15.79
N ASP A 135 -7.66 0.11 -16.31
CA ASP A 135 -9.00 0.49 -15.87
C ASP A 135 -10.01 -0.52 -16.38
N LEU A 136 -10.68 -1.20 -15.44
CA LEU A 136 -11.66 -2.24 -15.75
C LEU A 136 -13.09 -1.70 -15.88
N MET A 137 -13.34 -0.44 -15.57
CA MET A 137 -14.67 0.18 -15.58
C MET A 137 -14.67 1.53 -16.31
N VAL A 138 -14.15 1.56 -17.54
CA VAL A 138 -14.02 2.77 -18.38
C VAL A 138 -15.33 3.52 -18.64
N ASN A 139 -16.47 2.82 -18.66
CA ASN A 139 -17.77 3.42 -18.94
C ASN A 139 -18.53 3.88 -17.68
N ASN A 140 -17.96 3.71 -16.49
CA ASN A 140 -18.60 4.11 -15.24
C ASN A 140 -18.18 5.52 -14.84
N THR A 141 -19.15 6.42 -14.64
CA THR A 141 -18.90 7.74 -14.03
C THR A 141 -18.48 7.53 -12.58
N ARG A 142 -17.19 7.68 -12.28
CA ARG A 142 -16.65 7.55 -10.91
C ARG A 142 -16.70 8.90 -10.20
N ASN A 143 -17.08 8.91 -8.92
CA ASN A 143 -16.77 10.04 -8.04
C ASN A 143 -15.26 10.04 -7.80
N GLN A 144 -14.54 11.01 -8.37
CA GLN A 144 -13.07 11.06 -8.35
C GLN A 144 -12.47 11.17 -6.94
N ASP A 145 -13.28 11.52 -5.93
CA ASP A 145 -12.84 11.74 -4.56
C ASP A 145 -12.93 10.50 -3.65
N ALA A 146 -13.54 9.39 -4.11
CA ALA A 146 -13.64 8.16 -3.33
C ALA A 146 -12.39 7.29 -3.52
N LEU A 147 -11.46 7.34 -2.55
CA LEU A 147 -10.26 6.51 -2.55
C LEU A 147 -10.51 5.08 -2.06
N TYR A 148 -11.56 4.86 -1.26
CA TYR A 148 -11.89 3.55 -0.68
C TYR A 148 -12.75 2.68 -1.57
N MET A 149 -12.54 1.38 -1.46
CA MET A 149 -13.36 0.34 -2.06
C MET A 149 -14.79 0.38 -1.49
N GLN A 150 -15.77 0.66 -2.32
CA GLN A 150 -17.18 0.58 -1.94
C GLN A 150 -17.70 -0.84 -2.17
N LYS A 151 -18.52 -1.37 -1.25
CA LYS A 151 -19.10 -2.73 -1.37
C LYS A 151 -19.85 -2.96 -2.69
N ASP A 152 -20.40 -1.89 -3.25
CA ASP A 152 -21.08 -1.92 -4.55
C ASP A 152 -20.11 -2.02 -5.74
N GLU A 153 -18.85 -1.58 -5.61
CA GLU A 153 -17.85 -1.64 -6.68
C GLU A 153 -17.39 -3.07 -6.96
N ILE A 154 -17.14 -3.87 -5.92
CA ILE A 154 -16.78 -5.29 -6.09
C ILE A 154 -17.92 -6.03 -6.80
N SER A 155 -19.16 -5.82 -6.35
CA SER A 155 -20.33 -6.48 -6.95
C SER A 155 -20.51 -6.08 -8.42
N ARG A 156 -20.25 -4.81 -8.76
CA ARG A 156 -20.29 -4.33 -10.14
C ARG A 156 -19.22 -4.95 -11.01
N ILE A 157 -17.97 -5.04 -10.52
CA ILE A 157 -16.89 -5.63 -11.33
C ILE A 157 -17.13 -7.13 -11.54
N GLU A 158 -17.57 -7.87 -10.52
CA GLU A 158 -17.86 -9.31 -10.69
C GLU A 158 -19.00 -9.54 -11.70
N ASN A 159 -20.05 -8.71 -11.67
CA ASN A 159 -21.11 -8.78 -12.68
C ASN A 159 -20.60 -8.45 -14.09
N LEU A 160 -19.77 -7.41 -14.22
CA LEU A 160 -19.17 -7.03 -15.50
C LEU A 160 -18.30 -8.17 -16.06
N LEU A 161 -17.46 -8.78 -15.22
CA LEU A 161 -16.63 -9.91 -15.61
C LEU A 161 -17.48 -11.11 -16.05
N ALA A 162 -18.59 -11.38 -15.36
CA ALA A 162 -19.53 -12.43 -15.74
C ALA A 162 -20.23 -12.15 -17.09
N GLU A 163 -20.66 -10.91 -17.34
CA GLU A 163 -21.24 -10.48 -18.63
C GLU A 163 -20.27 -10.71 -19.80
N HIS A 164 -18.98 -10.48 -19.55
CA HIS A 164 -17.89 -10.70 -20.49
C HIS A 164 -17.33 -12.13 -20.49
N GLN A 165 -17.99 -13.07 -19.79
CA GLN A 165 -17.63 -14.50 -19.74
C GLN A 165 -16.19 -14.75 -19.24
N ILE A 166 -15.72 -13.92 -18.32
CA ILE A 166 -14.46 -14.12 -17.60
C ILE A 166 -14.75 -14.98 -16.36
N ASP A 167 -14.85 -16.28 -16.60
CA ASP A 167 -15.09 -17.27 -15.56
C ASP A 167 -13.94 -17.27 -14.53
N GLY A 168 -14.29 -17.21 -13.24
CA GLY A 168 -13.32 -17.08 -12.15
C GLY A 168 -13.00 -15.64 -11.73
N GLY A 169 -13.69 -14.65 -12.32
CA GLY A 169 -13.73 -13.27 -11.84
C GLY A 169 -12.36 -12.59 -11.79
N LEU A 170 -12.15 -11.76 -10.77
CA LEU A 170 -10.89 -11.01 -10.62
C LEU A 170 -9.65 -11.92 -10.52
N LEU A 171 -9.79 -13.13 -9.99
CA LEU A 171 -8.66 -14.06 -9.85
C LEU A 171 -8.20 -14.55 -11.24
N ALA A 172 -9.14 -14.87 -12.12
CA ALA A 172 -8.84 -15.24 -13.49
C ALA A 172 -8.16 -14.08 -14.25
N LEU A 173 -8.57 -12.84 -13.98
CA LEU A 173 -7.95 -11.65 -14.56
C LEU A 173 -6.51 -11.43 -14.08
N LEU A 174 -6.24 -11.59 -12.77
CA LEU A 174 -4.88 -11.54 -12.24
C LEU A 174 -3.99 -12.62 -12.84
N GLN A 175 -4.53 -13.84 -13.02
CA GLN A 175 -3.79 -14.93 -13.65
C GLN A 175 -3.52 -14.63 -15.12
N LEU A 176 -4.52 -14.14 -15.87
CA LEU A 176 -4.35 -13.73 -17.25
C LEU A 176 -3.24 -12.69 -17.42
N ALA A 177 -3.17 -11.72 -16.50
CA ALA A 177 -2.10 -10.73 -16.52
C ALA A 177 -0.73 -11.37 -16.35
N LYS A 178 -0.57 -12.26 -15.36
CA LYS A 178 0.69 -13.01 -15.13
C LYS A 178 1.07 -13.89 -16.32
N ASP A 179 0.10 -14.51 -16.97
CA ASP A 179 0.32 -15.34 -18.16
C ASP A 179 0.86 -14.50 -19.32
N VAL A 180 0.25 -13.33 -19.59
CA VAL A 180 0.75 -12.38 -20.60
C VAL A 180 2.16 -11.89 -20.24
N GLY A 181 2.43 -11.61 -18.96
CA GLY A 181 3.79 -11.28 -18.51
C GLY A 181 4.79 -12.39 -18.84
N THR A 182 4.44 -13.64 -18.52
CA THR A 182 5.28 -14.82 -18.76
C THR A 182 5.54 -15.05 -20.25
N GLU A 183 4.53 -14.84 -21.11
CA GLU A 183 4.68 -14.90 -22.57
C GLU A 183 5.71 -13.89 -23.10
N HIS A 184 5.89 -12.77 -22.40
CA HIS A 184 6.90 -11.74 -22.69
C HIS A 184 8.22 -11.93 -21.93
N GLY A 185 8.37 -13.04 -21.20
CA GLY A 185 9.55 -13.32 -20.39
C GLY A 185 9.68 -12.42 -19.15
N LEU A 186 8.59 -11.80 -18.70
CA LEU A 186 8.54 -10.96 -17.51
C LEU A 186 7.83 -11.66 -16.35
N SER A 187 8.46 -11.62 -15.17
CA SER A 187 7.83 -12.02 -13.91
C SER A 187 7.18 -10.80 -13.28
N ILE A 188 5.91 -10.55 -13.61
CA ILE A 188 5.16 -9.39 -13.11
C ILE A 188 4.41 -9.70 -11.81
N GLN A 189 4.28 -8.68 -10.97
CA GLN A 189 3.40 -8.66 -9.82
C GLN A 189 2.10 -7.94 -10.19
N CYS A 190 0.98 -8.59 -9.87
CA CYS A 190 -0.35 -8.06 -10.15
C CYS A 190 -1.15 -7.91 -8.87
N THR A 191 -1.73 -6.74 -8.68
CA THR A 191 -2.69 -6.44 -7.62
C THR A 191 -3.94 -5.83 -8.20
N THR A 192 -4.99 -5.70 -7.40
CA THR A 192 -6.18 -4.99 -7.81
C THR A 192 -6.82 -4.31 -6.61
N ASP A 193 -7.38 -3.12 -6.84
CA ASP A 193 -8.30 -2.42 -5.94
C ASP A 193 -9.75 -2.57 -6.44
N ALA A 194 -10.04 -3.69 -7.14
CA ALA A 194 -11.23 -3.99 -7.94
C ALA A 194 -11.41 -3.12 -9.19
N LYS A 195 -11.22 -1.81 -9.09
CA LYS A 195 -11.45 -0.84 -10.20
C LYS A 195 -10.30 -0.79 -11.21
N TYR A 196 -9.08 -1.04 -10.74
CA TYR A 196 -7.88 -1.14 -11.52
C TYR A 196 -7.23 -2.49 -11.30
N LEU A 197 -6.72 -3.06 -12.37
CA LEU A 197 -5.66 -4.06 -12.30
C LEU A 197 -4.33 -3.32 -12.34
N GLU A 198 -3.49 -3.51 -11.33
CA GLU A 198 -2.18 -2.88 -11.25
C GLU A 198 -1.11 -3.92 -11.60
N VAL A 199 -0.35 -3.65 -12.66
CA VAL A 199 0.62 -4.59 -13.24
C VAL A 199 2.00 -3.96 -13.18
N GLY A 200 2.93 -4.54 -12.43
CA GLY A 200 4.27 -3.95 -12.27
C GLY A 200 5.29 -4.95 -11.76
N TYR A 201 6.47 -4.46 -11.37
CA TYR A 201 7.57 -5.32 -10.91
C TYR A 201 7.55 -5.58 -9.40
N THR A 202 7.01 -4.63 -8.63
CA THR A 202 7.06 -4.63 -7.16
C THR A 202 5.68 -4.43 -6.55
N THR A 203 5.62 -4.65 -5.23
CA THR A 203 4.47 -4.53 -4.35
C THR A 203 4.87 -3.95 -2.99
N LYS A 204 3.91 -3.66 -2.08
CA LYS A 204 4.26 -3.26 -0.71
C LYS A 204 5.12 -4.30 0.02
N SER A 205 5.06 -5.59 -0.37
CA SER A 205 5.91 -6.64 0.19
C SER A 205 7.39 -6.41 -0.03
N ASP A 206 7.79 -5.76 -1.13
CA ASP A 206 9.19 -5.42 -1.43
C ASP A 206 9.70 -4.38 -0.43
N ASN A 207 8.91 -3.34 -0.16
CA ASN A 207 9.24 -2.35 0.87
C ASN A 207 9.38 -3.01 2.25
N ILE A 208 8.41 -3.85 2.64
CA ILE A 208 8.47 -4.52 3.95
C ILE A 208 9.69 -5.42 4.05
N THR A 209 9.96 -6.25 3.03
CA THR A 209 11.10 -7.17 3.06
C THR A 209 12.41 -6.41 3.23
N TRP A 210 12.57 -5.29 2.52
CA TRP A 210 13.76 -4.45 2.65
C TRP A 210 13.85 -3.77 4.02
N PHE A 211 12.79 -3.14 4.51
CA PHE A 211 12.80 -2.48 5.81
C PHE A 211 13.03 -3.45 6.96
N MET A 212 12.46 -4.66 6.89
CA MET A 212 12.70 -5.68 7.91
C MET A 212 14.18 -6.06 7.98
N GLN A 213 14.88 -6.14 6.85
CA GLN A 213 16.33 -6.34 6.86
C GLN A 213 17.07 -5.11 7.42
N TYR A 214 16.71 -3.91 6.94
CA TYR A 214 17.32 -2.65 7.35
C TYR A 214 17.24 -2.41 8.87
N PHE A 215 16.11 -2.74 9.49
CA PHE A 215 15.88 -2.58 10.93
C PHE A 215 16.47 -3.71 11.77
N LYS A 216 16.54 -4.93 11.23
CA LYS A 216 17.23 -6.05 11.89
C LYS A 216 18.70 -5.71 12.16
N GLU A 217 19.38 -5.07 11.21
CA GLU A 217 20.76 -4.58 11.37
C GLU A 217 20.89 -3.47 12.43
N ARG A 218 19.76 -2.88 12.86
CA ARG A 218 19.65 -1.82 13.88
C ARG A 218 19.04 -2.32 15.19
N SER A 219 19.00 -3.63 15.41
CA SER A 219 18.47 -4.25 16.63
C SER A 219 16.98 -3.97 16.91
N ILE A 220 16.20 -3.76 15.85
CA ILE A 220 14.73 -3.76 15.91
C ILE A 220 14.27 -5.08 15.29
N GLY A 221 13.75 -5.97 16.14
CA GLY A 221 13.21 -7.26 15.73
C GLY A 221 11.79 -7.14 15.20
N VAL A 222 11.30 -8.16 14.50
CA VAL A 222 9.93 -8.17 13.98
C VAL A 222 8.89 -8.17 15.10
N GLU A 223 9.23 -8.78 16.23
CA GLU A 223 8.45 -8.79 17.45
C GLU A 223 8.30 -7.39 18.08
N ASP A 224 9.16 -6.43 17.72
CA ASP A 224 9.07 -5.03 18.15
C ASP A 224 8.23 -4.17 17.20
N CYS A 225 7.67 -4.77 16.14
CA CYS A 225 6.96 -4.07 15.06
C CYS A 225 5.45 -4.28 15.13
N CYS A 226 4.70 -3.26 14.71
CA CYS A 226 3.30 -3.40 14.33
C CYS A 226 3.02 -2.79 12.94
N PHE A 227 1.95 -3.27 12.31
CA PHE A 227 1.55 -2.95 10.95
C PHE A 227 0.07 -2.56 10.91
N TRP A 228 -0.23 -1.39 10.36
CA TRP A 228 -1.58 -0.81 10.35
C TRP A 228 -2.04 -0.53 8.93
N GLY A 229 -3.30 -0.85 8.63
CA GLY A 229 -3.86 -0.71 7.29
C GLY A 229 -5.38 -0.81 7.28
N ASP A 230 -6.03 -0.28 6.26
CA ASP A 230 -7.47 -0.39 6.04
C ASP A 230 -7.82 -1.39 4.93
N GLU A 231 -6.84 -1.80 4.13
CA GLU A 231 -7.03 -2.70 2.99
C GLU A 231 -6.48 -4.11 3.24
N PHE A 232 -6.63 -4.65 4.45
CA PHE A 232 -6.28 -6.07 4.73
C PHE A 232 -7.33 -7.05 4.22
N GLY A 233 -8.59 -6.61 4.13
CA GLY A 233 -9.73 -7.48 3.82
C GLY A 233 -9.65 -8.15 2.44
N ALA A 234 -10.22 -9.35 2.33
CA ALA A 234 -10.38 -10.02 1.04
C ALA A 234 -11.35 -9.24 0.14
N ILE A 235 -10.88 -8.86 -1.05
CA ILE A 235 -11.70 -8.23 -2.10
C ILE A 235 -12.70 -9.26 -2.63
N THR A 236 -12.19 -10.45 -2.94
CA THR A 236 -12.94 -11.64 -3.33
C THR A 236 -12.16 -12.88 -2.84
N PRO A 237 -12.74 -14.08 -2.70
CA PRO A 237 -12.01 -15.24 -2.21
C PRO A 237 -10.70 -15.49 -2.98
N GLY A 238 -9.57 -15.48 -2.26
CA GLY A 238 -8.23 -15.67 -2.82
C GLY A 238 -7.51 -14.39 -3.27
N ILE A 239 -8.17 -13.22 -3.21
CA ILE A 239 -7.55 -11.93 -3.50
C ILE A 239 -7.68 -11.04 -2.27
N TRP A 240 -6.55 -10.83 -1.60
CA TRP A 240 -6.44 -9.94 -0.45
C TRP A 240 -6.18 -8.50 -0.88
N GLY A 241 -6.66 -7.54 -0.08
CA GLY A 241 -6.41 -6.13 -0.32
C GLY A 241 -4.92 -5.76 -0.18
N SER A 242 -4.57 -4.53 -0.57
CA SER A 242 -3.17 -4.14 -0.75
C SER A 242 -2.33 -4.20 0.53
N ASP A 243 -2.92 -3.93 1.70
CA ASP A 243 -2.19 -3.94 2.97
C ASP A 243 -1.81 -5.34 3.44
N SER A 244 -2.51 -6.38 2.95
CA SER A 244 -2.10 -7.77 3.19
C SER A 244 -0.69 -8.07 2.69
N GLN A 245 -0.19 -7.30 1.72
CA GLN A 245 1.18 -7.39 1.23
C GLN A 245 2.22 -6.96 2.26
N MET A 246 1.81 -6.29 3.34
CA MET A 246 2.70 -6.06 4.47
C MET A 246 2.98 -7.32 5.28
N ILE A 247 2.21 -8.40 5.07
CA ILE A 247 2.45 -9.72 5.65
C ILE A 247 3.39 -10.48 4.73
N THR A 248 4.66 -10.58 5.13
CA THR A 248 5.71 -11.29 4.41
C THR A 248 6.34 -12.34 5.33
N PRO A 249 7.16 -13.27 4.79
CA PRO A 249 7.95 -14.16 5.64
C PRO A 249 8.84 -13.42 6.66
N ALA A 250 9.24 -12.18 6.35
CA ALA A 250 10.08 -11.35 7.21
C ALA A 250 9.28 -10.58 8.28
N SER A 251 8.00 -10.28 8.04
CA SER A 251 7.15 -9.49 8.95
C SER A 251 6.14 -10.32 9.75
N LYS A 252 5.92 -11.59 9.42
CA LYS A 252 4.90 -12.46 10.06
C LYS A 252 4.97 -12.61 11.58
N GLY A 253 6.09 -12.24 12.21
CA GLY A 253 6.26 -12.26 13.67
C GLY A 253 5.81 -10.98 14.38
N GLY A 254 5.35 -9.98 13.63
CA GLY A 254 4.85 -8.70 14.16
C GLY A 254 3.34 -8.70 14.31
N ASP A 255 2.81 -7.62 14.86
CA ASP A 255 1.38 -7.47 15.14
C ASP A 255 0.68 -6.68 14.02
N PHE A 256 -0.40 -7.23 13.45
CA PHE A 256 -1.11 -6.63 12.32
C PHE A 256 -2.51 -6.16 12.74
N PHE A 257 -2.86 -4.93 12.36
CA PHE A 257 -4.11 -4.29 12.78
C PHE A 257 -4.84 -3.70 11.58
N SER A 258 -6.10 -4.08 11.41
CA SER A 258 -6.98 -3.49 10.40
C SER A 258 -7.90 -2.44 11.00
N VAL A 259 -7.86 -1.21 10.47
CA VAL A 259 -8.78 -0.12 10.86
C VAL A 259 -10.08 -0.12 10.06
N SER A 260 -10.24 -1.05 9.11
CA SER A 260 -11.41 -1.10 8.23
C SER A 260 -12.69 -1.42 9.01
N ASP A 261 -13.74 -0.63 8.79
CA ASP A 261 -15.08 -0.94 9.28
C ASP A 261 -15.78 -2.02 8.44
N ILE A 262 -15.30 -2.25 7.22
CA ILE A 262 -15.91 -3.20 6.29
C ILE A 262 -15.77 -4.62 6.85
N GLN A 263 -16.88 -5.36 6.88
CA GLN A 263 -16.90 -6.75 7.31
C GLN A 263 -16.46 -7.65 6.16
N LEU A 264 -15.15 -7.73 5.94
CA LEU A 264 -14.50 -8.67 5.01
C LEU A 264 -13.70 -9.71 5.80
N PRO A 265 -13.51 -10.92 5.25
CA PRO A 265 -12.52 -11.86 5.78
C PRO A 265 -11.15 -11.18 5.85
N LEU A 266 -10.41 -11.44 6.92
CA LEU A 266 -9.05 -10.94 7.12
C LEU A 266 -8.04 -12.09 7.07
N PRO A 267 -6.78 -11.83 6.68
CA PRO A 267 -5.71 -12.81 6.78
C PRO A 267 -5.51 -13.27 8.24
N ASP A 268 -5.05 -14.50 8.42
CA ASP A 268 -4.74 -15.04 9.74
C ASP A 268 -3.72 -14.15 10.47
N GLY A 269 -3.99 -13.86 11.74
CA GLY A 269 -3.13 -13.00 12.57
C GLY A 269 -3.40 -11.50 12.47
N VAL A 270 -4.26 -11.05 11.54
CA VAL A 270 -4.69 -9.65 11.47
C VAL A 270 -5.84 -9.40 12.45
N VAL A 271 -5.63 -8.47 13.38
CA VAL A 271 -6.63 -8.05 14.37
C VAL A 271 -7.51 -6.97 13.77
N LYS A 272 -8.82 -7.21 13.73
CA LYS A 272 -9.79 -6.18 13.35
C LYS A 272 -9.98 -5.18 14.50
N VAL A 273 -9.53 -3.95 14.29
CA VAL A 273 -9.75 -2.81 15.20
C VAL A 273 -10.98 -2.01 14.76
N GLY A 274 -11.12 -1.75 13.45
CA GLY A 274 -12.18 -0.89 12.92
C GLY A 274 -12.00 0.59 13.30
N GLY A 275 -13.01 1.41 13.02
CA GLY A 275 -13.08 2.83 13.37
C GLY A 275 -12.20 3.76 12.54
N GLY A 276 -11.56 3.26 11.48
CA GLY A 276 -10.79 4.04 10.51
C GLY A 276 -9.65 4.86 11.12
N VAL A 277 -9.40 6.01 10.51
CA VAL A 277 -8.36 6.98 10.93
C VAL A 277 -8.42 7.33 12.43
N PRO A 278 -9.60 7.60 13.05
CA PRO A 278 -9.68 7.82 14.49
C PRO A 278 -9.03 6.73 15.37
N SER A 279 -9.19 5.45 15.02
CA SER A 279 -8.60 4.35 15.79
C SER A 279 -7.09 4.32 15.69
N PHE A 280 -6.55 4.59 14.50
CA PHE A 280 -5.09 4.68 14.32
C PHE A 280 -4.51 5.88 15.08
N LEU A 281 -5.16 7.05 15.01
CA LEU A 281 -4.75 8.23 15.78
C LEU A 281 -4.80 7.97 17.29
N HIS A 282 -5.84 7.27 17.76
CA HIS A 282 -5.92 6.87 19.16
C HIS A 282 -4.75 5.96 19.54
N PHE A 283 -4.42 4.96 18.71
CA PHE A 283 -3.26 4.09 18.92
C PHE A 283 -1.95 4.89 19.03
N LEU A 284 -1.67 5.79 18.08
CA LEU A 284 -0.47 6.63 18.12
C LEU A 284 -0.43 7.50 19.39
N GLY A 285 -1.58 8.03 19.79
CA GLY A 285 -1.73 8.82 21.01
C GLY A 285 -1.42 8.02 22.27
N GLU A 286 -1.96 6.81 22.41
CA GLU A 286 -1.69 5.93 23.56
C GLU A 286 -0.22 5.49 23.62
N LEU A 287 0.38 5.13 22.49
CA LEU A 287 1.81 4.80 22.41
C LEU A 287 2.70 6.03 22.73
N GLY A 288 2.18 7.22 22.44
CA GLY A 288 2.82 8.51 22.70
C GLY A 288 2.75 8.95 24.15
N LYS A 289 1.92 8.35 25.01
CA LYS A 289 1.87 8.70 26.44
C LYS A 289 3.14 8.24 27.15
N GLU A 290 3.62 9.04 28.11
CA GLU A 290 4.68 8.60 29.03
C GLU A 290 4.12 7.49 29.92
N GLU A 291 4.88 6.41 30.11
CA GLU A 291 4.64 5.53 31.26
C GLU A 291 5.00 6.34 32.50
N HIS A 292 4.02 6.96 33.15
CA HIS A 292 4.17 7.36 34.54
C HIS A 292 4.34 6.07 35.36
N HIS A 293 5.58 5.60 35.46
CA HIS A 293 5.96 4.71 36.53
C HIS A 293 5.73 5.48 37.82
N ALA A 294 4.62 5.18 38.49
CA ALA A 294 4.44 5.54 39.88
C ALA A 294 5.64 4.95 40.65
N SER A 295 6.38 5.88 41.26
CA SER A 295 7.59 5.66 42.06
C SER A 295 7.41 4.61 43.15
#